data_AF-Q7T1K8-F1
#
_entry.id   AF-Q7T1K8-F1
#
_cell.length_a   1.000
_cell.length_b   1.000
_cell.length_c   1.000
_cell.angle_alpha   90.00
_cell.angle_beta   90.00
_cell.angle_gamma   90.00
#
_symmetry.space_group_name_H-M   'P 1'
#
loop_
_entity.id
_entity.type
_entity.pdbx_description
1 polymer ?
#
loop_
_entity_poly.entity_id
_entity_poly.type
_entity_poly.pdbx_seq_one_letter_code
_entity_poly.pdbx_strand_id
1 'polypeptide(L)'
;FIPFPLRLQSNQAGYACITKTLPIPSSKSEIQQISDKWLLHSVLMLVQSWIEPLVHLQMTLDRYDHAPEMLLNKTKWVSEKLISLEQGVVVLIKKMLNEEMFATTYTEQSVFQDDVQPEMLESCYQGLYLT
;
A
#
# COMPACT_ATOMS: atom_id res chain seq x y z
N PHE A 1 35.11 0.93 17.81
CA PHE A 1 35.33 -0.04 16.72
C PHE A 1 33.99 -0.58 16.27
N ILE A 2 33.57 -0.30 15.03
CA ILE A 2 32.40 -0.94 14.42
C ILE A 2 32.90 -2.24 13.79
N PRO A 3 32.40 -3.43 14.18
CA PRO A 3 32.86 -4.68 13.59
C PRO A 3 32.64 -4.66 12.07
N PHE A 4 33.62 -5.21 11.36
CA PHE A 4 33.75 -5.13 9.91
C PHE A 4 32.97 -6.19 9.08
N PRO A 5 31.90 -6.91 9.54
CA PRO A 5 31.14 -7.75 8.62
C PRO A 5 29.90 -7.08 7.99
N LEU A 6 29.68 -5.77 8.14
CA LEU A 6 28.62 -5.08 7.36
C LEU A 6 29.01 -4.78 5.91
N ARG A 7 30.27 -5.02 5.51
CA ARG A 7 30.75 -4.80 4.13
C ARG A 7 30.66 -6.01 3.22
N LEU A 8 30.25 -7.19 3.71
CA LEU A 8 30.19 -8.42 2.91
C LEU A 8 28.82 -9.12 2.91
N GLN A 9 27.74 -8.36 2.99
CA GLN A 9 26.42 -8.84 2.56
C GLN A 9 25.96 -8.13 1.28
N SER A 10 26.89 -7.91 0.35
CA SER A 10 26.59 -7.90 -1.07
C SER A 10 26.30 -9.33 -1.56
N ASN A 11 25.39 -10.03 -0.87
CA ASN A 11 24.77 -11.23 -1.37
C ASN A 11 23.44 -10.78 -1.97
N GLN A 12 23.07 -11.23 -3.16
CA GLN A 12 21.92 -10.77 -3.93
C GLN A 12 20.56 -10.73 -3.17
N ALA A 13 20.47 -11.34 -1.98
CA ALA A 13 19.35 -11.28 -1.05
C ALA A 13 19.29 -10.02 -0.14
N GLY A 14 20.40 -9.30 0.07
CA GLY A 14 20.46 -8.14 0.98
C GLY A 14 19.89 -6.83 0.42
N TYR A 15 19.64 -6.79 -0.89
CA TYR A 15 19.02 -5.65 -1.60
C TYR A 15 17.62 -6.00 -2.14
N ALA A 16 16.98 -7.02 -1.59
CA ALA A 16 15.63 -7.41 -1.97
C ALA A 16 14.62 -6.65 -1.11
N CYS A 17 13.97 -5.64 -1.69
CA CYS A 17 12.75 -5.08 -1.09
C CYS A 17 11.65 -6.14 -1.16
N ILE A 18 10.94 -6.36 -0.06
CA ILE A 18 9.74 -7.23 -0.01
C ILE A 18 8.67 -6.80 -1.02
N THR A 19 8.70 -5.53 -1.42
CA THR A 19 7.75 -4.90 -2.34
C THR A 19 8.08 -5.14 -3.81
N LYS A 20 9.18 -5.85 -4.14
CA LYS A 20 9.58 -6.12 -5.53
C LYS A 20 8.53 -6.93 -6.32
N THR A 21 7.68 -7.67 -5.62
CA THR A 21 6.59 -8.47 -6.21
C THR A 21 5.30 -7.66 -6.40
N LEU A 22 5.21 -6.45 -5.81
CA LEU A 22 4.07 -5.58 -6.02
C LEU A 22 4.20 -4.93 -7.41
N PRO A 23 3.13 -4.87 -8.21
CA PRO A 23 3.15 -4.25 -9.54
C PRO A 23 3.18 -2.73 -9.41
N ILE A 24 4.26 -2.15 -8.89
CA ILE A 24 4.34 -0.70 -8.66
C ILE A 24 4.67 0.00 -9.99
N PRO A 25 3.83 0.94 -10.46
CA PRO A 25 4.11 1.69 -11.67
C PRO A 25 5.41 2.46 -11.54
N SER A 26 6.25 2.39 -12.59
CA SER A 26 7.61 2.93 -12.57
C SER A 26 7.76 4.19 -13.42
N SER A 27 6.74 4.55 -14.20
CA SER A 27 6.77 5.70 -15.11
C SER A 27 5.49 6.52 -15.06
N LYS A 28 5.60 7.82 -15.39
CA LYS A 28 4.45 8.72 -15.47
C LYS A 28 3.42 8.26 -16.51
N SER A 29 3.88 7.72 -17.64
CA SER A 29 3.02 7.20 -18.71
C SER A 29 2.21 5.99 -18.27
N GLU A 30 2.79 5.11 -17.46
CA GLU A 30 2.11 3.95 -16.90
C GLU A 30 1.04 4.39 -15.89
N ILE A 31 1.37 5.34 -15.01
CA ILE A 31 0.42 5.89 -14.02
C ILE A 31 -0.81 6.50 -14.70
N GLN A 32 -0.64 7.20 -15.83
CA GLN A 32 -1.75 7.82 -16.56
C GLN A 32 -2.77 6.84 -17.14
N GLN A 33 -2.42 5.56 -17.26
CA GLN A 33 -3.28 4.51 -17.81
C GLN A 33 -3.98 3.68 -16.71
N ILE A 34 -3.66 3.94 -15.45
CA ILE A 34 -4.15 3.18 -14.30
C ILE A 34 -5.22 4.00 -13.59
N SER A 35 -6.27 3.35 -13.10
CA SER A 35 -7.33 4.03 -12.36
C SER A 35 -6.84 4.53 -10.99
N ASP A 36 -7.33 5.70 -10.57
CA ASP A 36 -7.00 6.29 -9.26
C ASP A 36 -7.33 5.33 -8.10
N LYS A 37 -8.43 4.58 -8.22
CA LYS A 37 -8.84 3.55 -7.25
C LYS A 37 -7.78 2.47 -7.11
N TRP A 38 -7.27 1.96 -8.22
CA TRP A 38 -6.23 0.95 -8.19
C TRP A 38 -4.93 1.52 -7.61
N LEU A 39 -4.56 2.76 -7.97
CA LEU A 39 -3.39 3.44 -7.40
C LEU A 39 -3.48 3.57 -5.88
N LEU A 40 -4.64 3.97 -5.35
CA LEU A 40 -4.85 4.07 -3.90
C LEU A 40 -4.79 2.71 -3.20
N HIS A 41 -5.37 1.66 -3.79
CA HIS A 41 -5.24 0.31 -3.25
C HIS A 41 -3.79 -0.18 -3.26
N SER A 42 -3.03 0.12 -4.31
CA SER A 42 -1.60 -0.19 -4.40
C SER A 42 -0.77 0.55 -3.36
N VAL A 43 -1.10 1.81 -3.07
CA VAL A 43 -0.50 2.57 -1.96
C VAL A 43 -0.83 1.91 -0.61
N LEU A 44 -2.07 1.48 -0.39
CA LEU A 44 -2.45 0.80 0.86
C LEU A 44 -1.68 -0.52 1.05
N MET A 45 -1.58 -1.35 0.00
CA MET A 45 -0.80 -2.59 0.04
C MET A 45 0.68 -2.32 0.36
N LEU A 46 1.25 -1.29 -0.25
CA LEU A 46 2.63 -0.88 0.03
C LEU A 46 2.79 -0.47 1.50
N VAL A 47 1.93 0.41 2.01
CA VAL A 47 1.95 0.86 3.41
C VAL A 47 1.84 -0.33 4.37
N GLN A 48 0.88 -1.22 4.15
CA GLN A 48 0.65 -2.40 5.00
C GLN A 48 1.84 -3.37 5.00
N SER A 49 2.51 -3.56 3.85
CA SER A 49 3.68 -4.43 3.75
C SER A 49 4.85 -4.02 4.65
N TRP A 50 4.93 -2.73 5.04
CA TRP A 50 6.00 -2.21 5.89
C TRP A 50 5.71 -2.25 7.39
N ILE A 51 4.46 -2.52 7.81
CA ILE A 51 4.06 -2.47 9.22
C ILE A 51 4.85 -3.50 10.04
N GLU A 52 4.75 -4.78 9.69
CA GLU A 52 5.44 -5.85 10.43
C GLU A 52 6.98 -5.69 10.43
N PRO A 53 7.66 -5.43 9.29
CA PRO A 53 9.09 -5.18 9.28
C PRO A 53 9.54 -4.04 10.21
N LEU A 54 8.79 -2.93 10.26
CA LEU A 54 9.13 -1.80 11.13
C LEU A 54 8.89 -2.09 12.61
N VAL A 55 7.80 -2.79 12.93
CA VAL A 55 7.53 -3.26 14.30
C VAL A 55 8.66 -4.19 14.77
N HIS A 56 9.06 -5.14 13.93
CA HIS A 56 10.16 -6.06 14.24
C HIS A 56 11.49 -5.33 14.42
N LEU A 57 11.80 -4.37 13.53
CA LEU A 57 12.99 -3.54 13.63
C LEU A 57 13.02 -2.75 14.94
N GLN A 58 11.90 -2.13 15.32
CA GLN A 58 11.77 -1.39 16.57
C GLN A 58 12.04 -2.30 17.78
N MET A 59 11.34 -3.45 17.87
CA MET A 59 11.53 -4.40 18.96
C MET A 59 12.98 -4.90 19.08
N THR A 60 13.66 -5.05 17.95
CA THR A 60 15.05 -5.51 17.91
C THR A 60 16.02 -4.41 18.37
N LEU A 61 15.81 -3.18 17.89
CA LEU A 61 16.63 -2.03 18.28
C LEU A 61 16.47 -1.68 19.76
N ASP A 62 15.27 -1.79 20.32
CA ASP A 62 14.99 -1.53 21.75
C ASP A 62 15.77 -2.46 22.69
N ARG A 63 16.18 -3.64 22.20
CA ARG A 63 16.95 -4.65 22.96
C ARG A 63 18.46 -4.57 22.73
N TYR A 64 18.91 -3.68 21.84
CA TYR A 64 20.31 -3.58 21.48
C TYR A 64 21.03 -2.63 22.43
N ASP A 65 21.87 -3.19 23.31
CA ASP A 65 22.72 -2.42 24.21
C ASP A 65 23.58 -1.46 23.37
N HIS A 66 23.41 -0.16 23.56
CA HIS A 66 24.05 0.95 22.81
C HIS A 66 23.41 1.34 21.46
N ALA A 67 22.13 1.06 21.24
CA ALA A 67 21.40 1.68 20.13
C ALA A 67 21.39 3.22 20.29
N PRO A 68 21.77 4.00 19.26
CA PRO A 68 21.70 5.46 19.34
C PRO A 68 20.26 5.91 19.59
N GLU A 69 20.03 6.74 20.59
CA GLU A 69 18.69 7.25 20.94
C GLU A 69 18.00 7.92 19.74
N MET A 70 18.77 8.66 18.94
CA MET A 70 18.30 9.26 17.70
C MET A 70 17.75 8.22 16.70
N LEU A 71 18.35 7.02 16.63
CA LEU A 71 17.88 5.94 15.78
C LEU A 71 16.58 5.34 16.33
N LEU A 72 16.52 5.08 17.65
CA LEU A 72 15.31 4.58 18.31
C LEU A 72 14.12 5.53 18.10
N ASN A 73 14.32 6.82 18.35
CA ASN A 73 13.30 7.85 18.19
C ASN A 73 12.82 7.96 16.74
N LYS A 74 13.72 7.86 15.76
CA LYS A 74 13.36 7.87 14.34
C LYS A 74 12.56 6.63 13.95
N THR A 75 13.00 5.43 14.33
CA THR A 75 12.29 4.19 13.99
C THR A 75 10.90 4.18 14.61
N LYS A 76 10.77 4.59 15.88
CA LYS A 76 9.49 4.74 16.56
C LYS A 76 8.57 5.73 15.84
N TRP A 77 9.10 6.92 15.50
CA TRP A 77 8.31 7.94 14.78
C TRP A 77 7.85 7.44 13.41
N VAL A 78 8.72 6.75 12.64
CA VAL A 78 8.33 6.17 11.34
C VAL A 78 7.24 5.13 11.50
N SER A 79 7.35 4.24 12.50
CA SER A 79 6.32 3.24 12.82
C SER A 79 4.96 3.90 13.11
N GLU A 80 4.93 4.91 13.98
CA GLU A 80 3.71 5.65 14.33
C GLU A 80 3.10 6.39 13.13
N LYS A 81 3.94 7.01 12.30
CA LYS A 81 3.49 7.71 11.09
C LYS A 81 2.99 6.76 10.01
N LEU A 82 3.54 5.55 9.91
CA LEU A 82 3.05 4.56 8.97
C LEU A 82 1.62 4.11 9.30
N ILE A 83 1.31 3.89 10.58
CA ILE A 83 -0.07 3.58 11.02
C ILE A 83 -1.03 4.75 10.74
N SER A 84 -0.59 5.98 11.00
CA SER A 84 -1.38 7.17 10.68
C SER A 84 -1.66 7.30 9.18
N LEU A 85 -0.67 6.97 8.35
CA LEU A 85 -0.79 6.98 6.89
C LEU A 85 -1.76 5.90 6.40
N GLU A 86 -1.68 4.67 6.92
CA GLU A 86 -2.64 3.60 6.61
C GLU A 86 -4.08 4.05 6.86
N GLN A 87 -4.34 4.61 8.03
CA GLN A 87 -5.66 5.11 8.40
C GLN A 87 -6.15 6.20 7.43
N GLY A 88 -5.28 7.16 7.10
CA GLY A 88 -5.59 8.23 6.14
C GLY A 88 -5.94 7.68 4.75
N VAL A 89 -5.17 6.69 4.26
CA VAL A 89 -5.42 6.04 2.97
C VAL A 89 -6.73 5.25 2.98
N VAL A 90 -7.01 4.50 4.06
CA VAL A 90 -8.28 3.77 4.22
C VAL A 90 -9.48 4.72 4.20
N VAL A 91 -9.39 5.86 4.88
CA VAL A 91 -10.45 6.89 4.86
C VAL A 91 -10.63 7.45 3.46
N LEU A 92 -9.53 7.74 2.75
CA LEU A 92 -9.58 8.25 1.38
C LEU A 92 -10.22 7.24 0.41
N ILE A 93 -9.83 5.97 0.47
CA ILE A 93 -10.42 4.90 -0.35
C ILE A 93 -11.93 4.80 -0.10
N LYS A 94 -12.36 4.77 1.18
CA LYS A 94 -13.78 4.74 1.53
C LYS A 94 -14.54 5.93 0.96
N LYS A 95 -13.96 7.13 1.05
CA LYS A 95 -14.57 8.35 0.52
C LYS A 95 -14.74 8.28 -1.00
N MET A 96 -13.72 7.83 -1.73
CA MET A 96 -13.80 7.70 -3.19
C MET A 96 -14.82 6.66 -3.64
N LEU A 97 -14.91 5.51 -2.95
CA LEU A 97 -15.92 4.49 -3.25
C LEU A 97 -17.35 4.98 -2.98
N ASN A 98 -17.54 5.74 -1.90
CA ASN A 98 -18.85 6.29 -1.56
C ASN A 98 -19.27 7.40 -2.55
N GLU A 99 -18.36 8.29 -2.93
CA GLU A 99 -18.63 9.35 -3.93
C GLU A 99 -19.04 8.76 -5.29
N GLU A 100 -18.43 7.65 -5.70
CA GLU A 100 -18.81 6.92 -6.91
C GLU A 100 -20.21 6.32 -6.80
N MET A 101 -20.56 5.69 -5.68
CA MET A 101 -21.92 5.18 -5.40
C MET A 101 -22.97 6.30 -5.49
N PHE A 102 -22.66 7.49 -4.95
CA PHE A 102 -23.55 8.65 -5.09
C PHE A 102 -23.66 9.12 -6.54
N ALA A 103 -22.55 9.21 -7.28
CA ALA A 103 -22.56 9.59 -8.70
C ALA A 103 -23.38 8.62 -9.55
N THR A 104 -23.32 7.31 -9.27
CA THR A 104 -24.16 6.30 -9.94
C THR A 104 -25.63 6.50 -9.59
N THR A 105 -25.99 6.72 -8.31
CA THR A 105 -27.40 6.95 -7.93
C THR A 105 -28.01 8.23 -8.52
N TYR A 106 -27.25 9.31 -8.68
CA TYR A 106 -27.73 10.53 -9.36
C TYR A 106 -27.89 10.29 -10.87
N THR A 107 -26.99 9.52 -11.47
CA THR A 107 -27.07 9.19 -12.89
C THR A 107 -28.24 8.25 -13.15
N GLU A 108 -28.44 7.21 -12.33
CA GLU A 108 -29.58 6.28 -12.40
C GLU A 108 -30.91 6.99 -12.18
N GLN A 109 -31.01 7.98 -11.27
CA GLN A 109 -32.22 8.80 -11.13
C GLN A 109 -32.50 9.69 -12.36
N SER A 110 -31.48 10.02 -13.17
CA SER A 110 -31.66 10.74 -14.45
C SER A 110 -31.82 9.83 -15.68
N VAL A 111 -31.56 8.53 -15.57
CA VAL A 111 -31.48 7.57 -16.69
C VAL A 111 -32.64 6.54 -16.64
N PHE A 112 -33.74 6.84 -15.96
CA PHE A 112 -34.97 6.02 -16.05
C PHE A 112 -35.88 6.34 -17.26
N GLN A 113 -35.30 6.75 -18.39
CA GLN A 113 -35.94 6.71 -19.71
C GLN A 113 -34.86 6.51 -20.80
N ASP A 114 -34.45 5.27 -21.03
CA ASP A 114 -34.53 4.63 -22.35
C ASP A 114 -33.82 3.26 -22.34
N ASP A 115 -34.48 2.30 -22.99
CA ASP A 115 -34.09 0.90 -23.23
C ASP A 115 -32.65 0.72 -23.73
N VAL A 116 -31.94 -0.30 -23.20
CA VAL A 116 -31.21 -1.36 -23.92
C VAL A 116 -30.21 -2.07 -22.97
N GLN A 117 -30.32 -3.40 -22.92
CA GLN A 117 -29.48 -4.34 -22.18
C GLN A 117 -28.00 -4.30 -22.59
N PRO A 118 -27.05 -4.64 -21.69
CA PRO A 118 -25.96 -5.53 -22.11
C PRO A 118 -25.59 -6.60 -21.07
N GLU A 119 -25.50 -7.83 -21.55
CA GLU A 119 -24.77 -8.94 -20.92
C GLU A 119 -23.26 -8.61 -20.77
N MET A 120 -22.63 -9.33 -19.83
CA MET A 120 -21.18 -9.47 -19.62
C MET A 120 -20.44 -8.40 -18.80
N LEU A 121 -20.44 -8.56 -17.46
CA LEU A 121 -19.26 -8.22 -16.64
C LEU A 121 -19.21 -9.03 -15.33
N GLU A 122 -19.14 -10.35 -15.42
CA GLU A 122 -19.05 -11.23 -14.23
C GLU A 122 -17.72 -11.98 -14.10
N SER A 123 -16.63 -11.51 -14.73
CA SER A 123 -15.36 -12.26 -14.78
C SER A 123 -14.14 -11.62 -14.11
N CYS A 124 -14.29 -10.67 -13.18
CA CYS A 124 -13.12 -10.10 -12.49
C CYS A 124 -12.99 -10.44 -10.99
N TYR A 125 -14.03 -10.98 -10.34
CA TYR A 125 -14.01 -11.14 -8.88
C TYR A 125 -13.73 -12.56 -8.36
N GLN A 126 -13.61 -13.57 -9.22
CA GLN A 126 -13.45 -14.96 -8.77
C GLN A 126 -11.99 -15.33 -8.39
N GLY A 127 -10.99 -14.49 -8.69
CA GLY A 127 -9.57 -14.89 -8.63
C GLY A 127 -8.78 -14.56 -7.35
N LEU A 128 -9.33 -13.79 -6.40
CA LEU A 128 -8.53 -13.19 -5.32
C LEU A 128 -8.86 -13.66 -3.89
N TYR A 129 -9.70 -14.68 -3.73
CA TYR A 129 -10.03 -15.26 -2.41
C TYR A 129 -9.43 -16.64 -2.14
N LEU A 130 -8.48 -17.10 -2.96
CA LEU A 130 -7.78 -18.37 -2.74
C LEU A 130 -6.28 -18.22 -2.94
N THR A 131 -5.61 -17.61 -1.95
CA THR A 131 -4.22 -17.89 -1.54
C THR A 131 -4.02 -17.35 -0.14
#